data_AF-A0A7W1CF34-F1
#
_entry.id   AF-A0A7W1CF34-F1
#
_cell.length_a   1.000
_cell.length_b   1.000
_cell.length_c   1.000
_cell.angle_alpha   90.00
_cell.angle_beta   90.00
_cell.angle_gamma   90.00
#
_symmetry.space_group_name_H-M   'P 1'
#
loop_
_entity.id
_entity.type
_entity.pdbx_description
1 polymer ?
#
loop_
_entity_poly.entity_id
_entity_poly.type
_entity_poly.pdbx_seq_one_letter_code
_entity_poly.pdbx_strand_id
1 'polypeptide(L)'
;MQTETLEKPTAKVAPVNAVAELIDREIHSKTLEQINVLAREYEIRNPSEVAKFLRENKFLLDLLEEIPAQIRKVFGKKQNLNLEFFLDPEDPNYHRLSIGIPTKAEVKKSSSLLQKFDENWWFENERKSRSKILIDLEFVR
;
A
#
# COMPACT_ATOMS: atom_id res chain seq x y z
N MET A 1 -34.14 -52.11 -31.86
CA MET A 1 -34.24 -51.35 -30.60
C MET A 1 -32.83 -50.91 -30.22
N GLN A 2 -32.50 -49.65 -30.48
CA GLN A 2 -31.22 -49.05 -30.09
C GLN A 2 -31.46 -48.28 -28.80
N THR A 3 -30.67 -48.54 -27.76
CA THR A 3 -30.63 -47.72 -26.55
C THR A 3 -29.38 -46.86 -26.62
N GLU A 4 -29.58 -45.58 -26.95
CA GLU A 4 -28.57 -44.53 -26.87
C GLU A 4 -28.36 -44.18 -25.40
N THR A 5 -27.19 -44.50 -24.86
CA THR A 5 -26.76 -44.03 -23.54
C THR A 5 -26.14 -42.66 -23.74
N LEU A 6 -26.84 -41.61 -23.31
CA LEU A 6 -26.33 -40.24 -23.24
C LEU A 6 -25.22 -40.16 -22.19
N GLU A 7 -23.96 -40.13 -22.64
CA GLU A 7 -22.83 -39.72 -21.81
C GLU A 7 -22.96 -38.23 -21.49
N LYS A 8 -23.20 -37.90 -20.21
CA LYS A 8 -23.09 -36.52 -19.72
C LYS A 8 -21.64 -36.05 -19.87
N PRO A 9 -21.39 -34.84 -20.42
CA PRO A 9 -20.04 -34.31 -20.50
C PRO A 9 -19.52 -34.08 -19.08
N THR A 10 -18.50 -34.85 -18.71
CA THR A 10 -17.74 -34.64 -17.48
C THR A 10 -16.99 -33.33 -17.64
N ALA A 11 -17.46 -32.27 -16.99
CA ALA A 11 -16.72 -31.02 -16.91
C ALA A 11 -15.35 -31.35 -16.29
N LYS A 12 -14.29 -31.18 -17.09
CA LYS A 12 -12.90 -31.38 -16.69
C LYS A 12 -12.58 -30.30 -15.65
N VAL A 13 -12.81 -30.61 -14.37
CA VAL A 13 -12.45 -29.72 -13.26
C VAL A 13 -10.94 -29.54 -13.33
N ALA A 14 -10.48 -28.30 -13.57
CA ALA A 14 -9.05 -28.00 -13.60
C ALA A 14 -8.41 -28.44 -12.28
N PRO A 15 -7.18 -28.98 -12.28
CA PRO A 15 -6.52 -29.38 -11.05
C PRO A 15 -6.44 -28.17 -10.11
N VAL A 16 -6.77 -28.37 -8.84
CA VAL A 16 -6.85 -27.31 -7.80
C VAL A 16 -5.60 -26.40 -7.80
N ASN A 17 -4.43 -26.96 -8.10
CA ASN A 17 -3.17 -26.21 -8.21
C ASN A 17 -3.15 -25.20 -9.37
N ALA A 18 -3.72 -25.53 -10.52
CA ALA A 18 -3.78 -24.62 -11.67
C ALA A 18 -4.73 -23.44 -11.40
N VAL A 19 -5.81 -23.68 -10.64
CA VAL A 19 -6.74 -22.61 -10.23
C VAL A 19 -6.07 -21.68 -9.22
N ALA A 20 -5.32 -22.21 -8.24
CA ALA A 20 -4.56 -21.42 -7.29
C ALA A 20 -3.49 -20.54 -7.97
N GLU A 21 -2.73 -21.10 -8.92
CA GLU A 21 -1.73 -20.34 -9.68
C GLU A 21 -2.33 -19.21 -10.51
N LEU A 22 -3.52 -19.42 -11.10
CA LEU A 22 -4.23 -18.38 -11.85
C LEU A 22 -4.71 -17.25 -10.93
N ILE A 23 -5.22 -17.59 -9.74
CA ILE A 23 -5.64 -16.62 -8.73
C ILE A 23 -4.43 -15.82 -8.24
N ASP A 24 -3.29 -16.46 -7.97
CA ASP A 24 -2.07 -15.79 -7.53
C ASP A 24 -1.53 -14.83 -8.58
N ARG A 25 -1.56 -15.22 -9.86
CA ARG A 25 -1.17 -14.35 -10.97
C ARG A 25 -2.10 -13.15 -11.11
N GLU A 26 -3.41 -13.36 -11.02
CA GLU A 26 -4.41 -12.28 -11.10
C GLU A 26 -4.25 -11.30 -9.94
N ILE A 27 -4.10 -11.81 -8.71
CA ILE A 27 -3.82 -10.99 -7.52
C ILE A 27 -2.53 -10.21 -7.68
N HIS A 28 -1.47 -10.84 -8.21
CA HIS A 28 -0.21 -10.18 -8.46
C HIS A 28 -0.34 -9.04 -9.49
N SER A 29 -1.04 -9.29 -10.60
CA SER A 29 -1.30 -8.28 -11.64
C SER A 29 -2.05 -7.08 -11.06
N LYS A 30 -3.13 -7.32 -10.30
CA LYS A 30 -3.93 -6.26 -9.70
C LYS A 30 -3.15 -5.43 -8.68
N THR A 31 -2.32 -6.08 -7.84
CA THR A 31 -1.47 -5.33 -6.90
C THR A 31 -0.39 -4.53 -7.60
N LEU A 32 0.18 -5.03 -8.71
CA LEU A 32 1.11 -4.25 -9.53
C LEU A 32 0.44 -3.02 -10.15
N GLU A 33 -0.79 -3.13 -10.63
CA GLU A 33 -1.55 -1.99 -11.13
C GLU A 33 -1.76 -0.93 -10.05
N GLN A 34 -2.13 -1.36 -8.84
CA GLN A 34 -2.32 -0.45 -7.69
C GLN A 34 -1.00 0.22 -7.27
N ILE A 35 0.11 -0.50 -7.29
CA ILE A 35 1.43 0.08 -7.04
C ILE A 35 1.81 1.10 -8.12
N ASN A 36 1.45 0.85 -9.38
CA ASN A 36 1.67 1.81 -10.47
C ASN A 36 0.85 3.10 -10.28
N VAL A 37 -0.34 3.02 -9.65
CA VAL A 37 -1.10 4.22 -9.24
C VAL A 37 -0.36 4.96 -8.13
N LEU A 38 0.10 4.25 -7.09
CA LEU A 38 0.87 4.84 -5.99
C LEU A 38 2.18 5.48 -6.48
N ALA A 39 2.85 4.90 -7.49
CA ALA A 39 4.08 5.43 -8.06
C ALA A 39 3.94 6.82 -8.73
N ARG A 40 2.70 7.31 -8.92
CA ARG A 40 2.45 8.69 -9.38
C ARG A 40 2.54 9.72 -8.26
N GLU A 41 2.33 9.27 -7.03
CA GLU A 41 2.23 10.12 -5.83
C GLU A 41 3.43 9.90 -4.89
N TYR A 42 4.08 8.73 -5.00
CA TYR A 42 5.18 8.29 -4.16
C TYR A 42 6.42 7.92 -4.95
N GLU A 43 7.58 8.30 -4.43
CA GLU A 43 8.85 7.63 -4.70
C GLU A 43 8.92 6.36 -3.84
N ILE A 44 8.75 5.21 -4.49
CA ILE A 44 8.70 3.91 -3.80
C ILE A 44 10.12 3.37 -3.63
N ARG A 45 10.59 3.31 -2.39
CA ARG A 45 11.80 2.58 -2.02
C ARG A 45 11.45 1.12 -1.80
N ASN A 46 12.45 0.23 -1.90
CA ASN A 46 12.29 -1.22 -1.74
C ASN A 46 10.96 -1.81 -2.29
N PRO A 47 10.65 -1.59 -3.59
CA PRO A 47 9.31 -1.81 -4.15
C PRO A 47 8.82 -3.26 -4.03
N SER A 48 9.73 -4.24 -4.05
CA SER A 48 9.39 -5.66 -3.86
C SER A 48 8.79 -5.93 -2.48
N GLU A 49 9.34 -5.32 -1.42
CA GLU A 49 8.84 -5.49 -0.06
C GLU A 49 7.55 -4.70 0.17
N VAL A 50 7.47 -3.48 -0.36
CA VAL A 50 6.21 -2.71 -0.36
C VAL A 50 5.10 -3.50 -1.05
N ALA A 51 5.39 -4.10 -2.22
CA ALA A 51 4.41 -4.91 -2.94
C ALA A 51 3.96 -6.15 -2.15
N LYS A 52 4.90 -6.85 -1.53
CA LYS A 52 4.60 -8.00 -0.66
C LYS A 52 3.71 -7.59 0.51
N PHE A 53 4.07 -6.50 1.19
CA PHE A 53 3.31 -5.99 2.32
C PHE A 53 1.89 -5.55 1.95
N LEU A 54 1.71 -4.88 0.81
CA LEU A 54 0.39 -4.46 0.32
C LEU A 54 -0.49 -5.63 -0.13
N ARG A 55 0.09 -6.73 -0.63
CA ARG A 55 -0.69 -7.96 -0.92
C ARG A 55 -1.33 -8.53 0.33
N GLU A 56 -0.62 -8.47 1.46
CA GLU A 56 -1.09 -8.97 2.76
C GLU A 56 -2.00 -7.95 3.47
N ASN A 57 -1.83 -6.65 3.17
CA ASN A 57 -2.52 -5.55 3.84
C ASN A 57 -3.31 -4.67 2.84
N LYS A 58 -4.12 -5.29 1.97
CA LYS A 58 -4.87 -4.60 0.90
C LYS A 58 -5.76 -3.45 1.38
N PHE A 59 -6.20 -3.50 2.64
CA PHE A 59 -7.00 -2.43 3.27
C PHE A 59 -6.25 -1.09 3.40
N LEU A 60 -4.93 -1.08 3.21
CA LEU A 60 -4.12 0.15 3.24
C LEU A 60 -4.19 0.94 1.94
N LEU A 61 -4.62 0.34 0.83
CA LEU A 61 -4.56 0.96 -0.49
C LEU A 61 -5.40 2.24 -0.57
N ASP A 62 -6.65 2.19 -0.12
CA ASP A 62 -7.54 3.37 -0.10
C ASP A 62 -6.91 4.51 0.72
N LEU A 63 -6.30 4.17 1.87
CA LEU A 63 -5.66 5.16 2.73
C LEU A 63 -4.41 5.75 2.08
N LEU A 64 -3.61 4.93 1.39
CA LEU A 64 -2.42 5.36 0.64
C LEU A 64 -2.77 6.25 -0.55
N GLU A 65 -3.92 6.07 -1.18
CA GLU A 65 -4.39 6.97 -2.23
C GLU A 65 -4.86 8.33 -1.66
N GLU A 66 -5.41 8.35 -0.45
CA GLU A 66 -5.89 9.58 0.21
C GLU A 66 -4.77 10.45 0.81
N ILE A 67 -3.75 9.83 1.41
CA ILE A 67 -2.67 10.50 2.15
C ILE A 67 -2.02 11.66 1.36
N PRO A 68 -1.62 11.50 0.08
CA PRO A 68 -0.94 12.56 -0.68
C PRO A 68 -1.79 13.82 -0.80
N ALA A 69 -3.10 13.66 -1.04
CA ALA A 69 -4.01 14.79 -1.15
C ALA A 69 -4.13 15.57 0.17
N GLN A 70 -4.12 14.87 1.30
CA GLN A 70 -4.23 15.47 2.63
C GLN A 70 -2.94 16.16 3.05
N ILE A 71 -1.78 15.54 2.80
CA ILE A 71 -0.48 16.17 3.02
C ILE A 71 -0.35 17.46 2.19
N ARG A 72 -0.76 17.44 0.92
CA ARG A 72 -0.72 18.64 0.05
C ARG A 72 -1.56 19.81 0.56
N LYS A 73 -2.64 19.57 1.32
CA LYS A 73 -3.45 20.65 1.92
C LYS A 73 -2.67 21.42 2.99
N VAL A 74 -1.72 20.77 3.66
CA VAL A 74 -0.94 21.35 4.76
C VAL A 74 0.45 21.80 4.29
N PHE A 75 1.12 20.97 3.49
CA PHE A 75 2.50 21.16 3.04
C PHE A 75 2.63 21.77 1.63
N GLY A 76 1.53 21.95 0.90
CA GLY A 76 1.50 22.54 -0.45
C GLY A 76 1.62 21.51 -1.60
N LYS A 77 1.40 21.98 -2.84
CA LYS A 77 1.12 21.13 -4.03
C LYS A 77 2.28 20.30 -4.59
N LYS A 78 3.51 20.39 -4.07
CA LYS A 78 4.71 19.76 -4.66
C LYS A 78 5.47 18.82 -3.70
N GLN A 79 4.74 18.03 -2.92
CA GLN A 79 5.36 17.02 -2.07
C GLN A 79 5.47 15.72 -2.84
N ASN A 80 6.71 15.34 -3.19
CA ASN A 80 7.03 14.00 -3.67
C ASN A 80 7.27 13.16 -2.42
N LEU A 81 6.29 12.34 -2.04
CA LEU A 81 6.37 11.56 -0.81
C LEU A 81 7.24 10.33 -1.03
N ASN A 82 7.97 9.90 -0.02
CA ASN A 82 8.67 8.62 -0.06
C ASN A 82 7.79 7.55 0.57
N LEU A 83 7.68 6.39 -0.06
CA LEU A 83 7.03 5.22 0.52
C LEU A 83 8.03 4.09 0.61
N GLU A 84 8.22 3.53 1.80
CA GLU A 84 9.16 2.45 2.02
C GLU A 84 8.59 1.40 2.97
N PHE A 85 9.00 0.16 2.79
CA PHE A 85 8.77 -0.89 3.77
C PHE A 85 9.82 -0.75 4.88
N PHE A 86 9.34 -0.65 6.12
CA PHE A 86 10.17 -0.54 7.32
C PHE A 86 10.05 -1.82 8.16
N LEU A 87 11.21 -2.40 8.47
CA LEU A 87 11.39 -3.50 9.42
C LEU A 87 11.99 -2.92 10.70
N ASP A 88 11.33 -3.15 11.84
CA ASP A 88 11.91 -2.79 13.12
C ASP A 88 13.11 -3.71 13.44
N PRO A 89 14.31 -3.15 13.68
CA PRO A 89 15.48 -3.97 14.00
C PRO A 89 15.37 -4.69 15.35
N GLU A 90 14.54 -4.20 16.28
CA GLU A 90 14.36 -4.77 17.62
C GLU A 90 13.23 -5.82 17.65
N ASP A 91 12.20 -5.67 16.82
CA ASP A 91 11.13 -6.66 16.65
C ASP A 91 10.90 -7.01 15.17
N PRO A 92 11.50 -8.12 14.69
CA PRO A 92 11.33 -8.58 13.32
C PRO A 92 9.89 -8.97 12.94
N ASN A 93 8.93 -9.00 13.87
CA ASN A 93 7.52 -9.20 13.54
C ASN A 93 6.78 -7.88 13.35
N TYR A 94 7.37 -6.78 13.79
CA TYR A 94 6.81 -5.46 13.70
C TYR A 94 7.21 -4.78 12.39
N HIS A 95 6.32 -4.95 11.41
CA HIS A 95 6.45 -4.41 10.06
C HIS A 95 5.40 -3.35 9.76
N ARG A 96 5.82 -2.28 9.09
CA ARG A 96 4.96 -1.17 8.65
C ARG A 96 5.46 -0.56 7.34
N LEU A 97 4.60 0.20 6.68
CA LEU A 97 5.03 1.17 5.68
C LEU A 97 5.40 2.48 6.38
N SER A 98 6.50 3.07 5.95
CA SER A 98 6.92 4.40 6.35
C SER A 98 6.70 5.36 5.18
N ILE A 99 6.07 6.50 5.46
CA ILE A 99 5.86 7.57 4.51
C ILE A 99 6.69 8.76 4.96
N GLY A 100 7.74 9.07 4.20
CA GLY A 100 8.56 10.25 4.40
C GLY A 100 7.98 11.46 3.67
N ILE A 101 7.85 12.59 4.36
CA ILE A 101 7.51 13.88 3.77
C ILE A 101 8.81 14.69 3.61
N PRO A 102 9.40 14.81 2.41
CA PRO A 102 10.64 15.53 2.24
C PRO A 102 10.50 17.01 2.59
N THR A 103 11.40 17.52 3.41
CA THR A 103 11.42 18.93 3.78
C THR A 103 12.84 19.49 3.86
N LYS A 104 12.98 20.73 3.38
CA LYS A 104 14.16 21.59 3.58
C LYS A 104 13.88 22.73 4.56
N ALA A 105 12.66 22.82 5.08
CA ALA A 105 12.29 23.85 6.03
C ALA A 105 12.86 23.54 7.41
N GLU A 106 13.07 24.60 8.20
CA GLU A 106 13.51 24.49 9.59
C GLU A 106 12.67 23.49 10.38
N VAL A 107 13.31 22.74 11.28
CA VAL A 107 12.69 21.69 12.09
C VAL A 107 11.40 22.18 12.73
N LYS A 108 11.44 23.33 13.42
CA LYS A 108 10.27 23.90 14.11
C LYS A 108 9.09 24.12 13.16
N LYS A 109 9.34 24.67 11.96
CA LYS A 109 8.30 24.92 10.97
C LYS A 109 7.74 23.61 10.41
N SER A 110 8.61 22.66 10.07
CA SER A 110 8.20 21.36 9.53
C SER A 110 7.39 20.56 10.55
N SER A 111 7.82 20.54 11.82
CA SER A 111 7.10 19.88 12.91
C SER A 111 5.72 20.50 13.16
N SER A 112 5.59 21.82 13.11
CA SER A 112 4.27 22.47 13.21
C SER A 112 3.34 22.11 12.05
N LEU A 113 3.87 21.86 10.85
CA LEU A 113 3.07 21.40 9.72
C LEU A 113 2.65 19.93 9.88
N LEU A 114 3.55 19.06 10.36
CA LEU A 114 3.21 17.66 10.64
C LEU A 114 2.13 17.57 11.71
N GLN A 115 2.31 18.28 12.83
CA GLN A 115 1.30 18.37 13.88
C GLN A 115 -0.06 18.83 13.34
N LYS A 116 -0.06 19.86 12.49
CA LYS A 116 -1.30 20.34 11.86
C LYS A 116 -1.93 19.29 10.94
N PHE A 117 -1.14 18.50 10.23
CA PHE A 117 -1.66 17.37 9.45
C PHE A 117 -2.26 16.31 10.36
N ASP A 118 -1.61 16.01 11.49
CA ASP A 118 -2.06 15.00 12.43
C ASP A 118 -3.40 15.36 13.07
N GLU A 119 -3.48 16.58 13.61
CA GLU A 119 -4.66 17.11 14.28
C GLU A 119 -5.86 17.26 13.34
N ASN A 120 -5.64 17.62 12.08
CA ASN A 120 -6.72 17.86 11.13
C ASN A 120 -7.22 16.59 10.42
N TRP A 121 -6.41 15.54 10.36
CA TRP A 121 -6.77 14.37 9.55
C TRP A 121 -6.20 13.05 10.07
N TRP A 122 -4.91 12.97 10.41
CA TRP A 122 -4.31 11.66 10.69
C TRP A 122 -4.90 10.98 11.92
N PHE A 123 -5.14 11.68 13.04
CA PHE A 123 -5.66 11.05 14.27
C PHE A 123 -7.03 10.39 14.10
N GLU A 124 -7.87 10.91 13.20
CA GLU A 124 -9.17 10.29 12.89
C GLU A 124 -9.03 9.08 11.97
N ASN A 125 -7.93 9.00 11.21
CA ASN A 125 -7.72 8.01 10.15
C ASN A 125 -6.64 6.96 10.49
N GLU A 126 -5.79 7.17 11.50
CA GLU A 126 -4.70 6.27 11.87
C GLU A 126 -5.22 4.87 12.21
N ARG A 127 -6.41 4.77 12.79
CA ARG A 127 -7.04 3.49 13.15
C ARG A 127 -7.34 2.64 11.92
N LYS A 128 -7.62 3.27 10.77
CA LYS A 128 -7.78 2.56 9.49
C LYS A 128 -6.48 1.89 9.04
N SER A 129 -5.32 2.46 9.42
CA SER A 129 -4.01 1.87 9.14
C SER A 129 -3.69 0.65 10.00
N ARG A 130 -4.38 0.44 11.14
CA ARG A 130 -4.06 -0.61 12.13
C ARG A 130 -2.59 -0.57 12.56
N SER A 131 -2.04 0.63 12.72
CA SER A 131 -0.63 0.88 13.04
C SER A 131 0.37 0.32 12.00
N LYS A 132 -0.09 0.08 10.76
CA LYS A 132 0.76 -0.40 9.66
C LYS A 132 1.31 0.70 8.77
N ILE A 133 0.96 1.96 9.03
CA ILE A 133 1.53 3.13 8.37
C ILE A 133 2.09 4.06 9.44
N LEU A 134 3.32 4.51 9.22
CA LEU A 134 3.94 5.64 9.90
C LEU A 134 4.11 6.76 8.89
N ILE A 135 3.81 7.99 9.29
CA ILE A 135 4.03 9.20 8.48
C ILE A 135 4.94 10.11 9.28
N ASP A 136 6.05 10.54 8.70
CA ASP A 136 7.01 11.43 9.37
C ASP A 136 7.74 12.34 8.38
N LEU A 137 8.46 13.33 8.90
CA LEU A 137 9.29 14.25 8.14
C LEU A 137 10.60 13.59 7.73
N GLU A 138 10.99 13.80 6.48
CA GLU A 138 12.31 13.41 5.98
C GLU A 138 13.12 14.66 5.65
N PHE A 139 14.14 14.96 6.47
CA PHE A 139 14.99 16.13 6.26
C PHE A 139 16.00 15.87 5.16
N VAL A 140 15.75 16.47 4.00
CA VAL A 140 16.62 16.35 2.83
C VAL A 140 17.61 17.51 2.78
N ARG A 141 18.85 17.21 2.39
CA ARG A 141 19.92 18.21 2.25
C ARG A 141 19.76 19.01 0.95
#